data_AF-A0A2X7G184-F1
#
_entry.id   AF-A0A2X7G184-F1
#
_cell.length_a   1.000
_cell.length_b   1.000
_cell.length_c   1.000
_cell.angle_alpha   90.00
_cell.angle_beta   90.00
_cell.angle_gamma   90.00
#
_symmetry.space_group_name_H-M   'P 1'
#
loop_
_entity.id
_entity.type
_entity.pdbx_description
1 polymer ?
#
loop_
_entity_poly.entity_id
_entity_poly.type
_entity_poly.pdbx_seq_one_letter_code
_entity_poly.pdbx_strand_id
1 'polypeptide(L)'
;MFLKTESFEHNGVTVTLSELSALQRIEHLALMKRQAEQAESDSNRQVTVEDVIRTGACVVAMSLWHNHPKKTQMPSMNEAVKQIEQEVLTTWPTEAISHAENVVYRLSGMYEFVVNNTPEQTEDAGPAEPVSAGKCSTVS
;
A
#
# COMPACT_ATOMS: atom_id res chain seq x y z
N MET A 1 6.43 -6.20 -21.68
CA MET A 1 5.37 -5.56 -20.89
C MET A 1 6.03 -4.52 -20.02
N PHE A 2 5.58 -3.27 -20.09
CA PHE A 2 6.11 -2.17 -19.26
C PHE A 2 5.30 -2.09 -17.96
N LEU A 3 5.97 -1.77 -16.86
CA LEU A 3 5.32 -1.53 -15.57
C LEU A 3 4.49 -0.25 -15.67
N LYS A 4 3.31 -0.22 -15.03
CA LYS A 4 2.55 1.03 -14.84
C LYS A 4 3.41 2.03 -14.06
N THR A 5 3.33 3.30 -14.43
CA THR A 5 4.08 4.37 -13.77
C THR A 5 3.22 5.60 -13.51
N GLU A 6 3.65 6.41 -12.55
CA GLU A 6 3.03 7.69 -12.20
C GLU A 6 4.10 8.69 -11.75
N SER A 7 3.94 9.96 -12.12
CA SER A 7 4.79 11.04 -11.62
C SER A 7 4.36 11.44 -10.22
N PHE A 8 5.31 11.54 -9.31
CA PHE A 8 5.11 11.92 -7.92
C PHE A 8 5.99 13.13 -7.60
N GLU A 9 5.40 14.16 -7.00
CA GLU A 9 6.12 15.38 -6.63
C GLU A 9 6.19 15.52 -5.10
N HIS A 10 7.38 15.81 -4.58
CA HIS A 10 7.59 16.19 -3.19
C HIS A 10 8.72 17.22 -3.11
N ASN A 11 8.57 18.24 -2.27
CA ASN A 11 9.57 19.32 -2.11
C ASN A 11 10.02 19.96 -3.44
N GLY A 12 9.13 20.04 -4.44
CA GLY A 12 9.44 20.57 -5.78
C GLY A 12 10.32 19.65 -6.64
N VAL A 13 10.56 18.41 -6.20
CA VAL A 13 11.25 17.36 -6.98
C VAL A 13 10.21 16.39 -7.51
N THR A 14 10.25 16.12 -8.82
CA THR A 14 9.40 15.11 -9.46
C THR A 14 10.19 13.82 -9.68
N VAL A 15 9.62 12.70 -9.25
CA VAL A 15 10.14 11.36 -9.47
C VAL A 15 9.08 10.48 -10.15
N THR A 16 9.51 9.36 -10.75
CA THR A 16 8.61 8.40 -11.39
C THR A 16 8.48 7.14 -10.57
N LEU A 17 7.32 6.94 -9.95
CA LEU A 17 6.95 5.72 -9.26
C LEU A 17 6.45 4.68 -10.27
N SER A 18 6.84 3.43 -10.10
CA SER A 18 6.39 2.28 -10.89
C SER A 18 5.62 1.27 -10.02
N GLU A 19 4.73 0.48 -10.63
CA GLU A 19 4.15 -0.68 -9.95
C GLU A 19 5.24 -1.70 -9.58
N LEU A 20 4.98 -2.47 -8.53
CA LEU A 20 5.85 -3.57 -8.14
C LEU A 20 5.66 -4.78 -9.07
N SER A 21 6.77 -5.31 -9.55
CA SER A 21 6.75 -6.60 -10.25
C SER A 21 6.19 -7.71 -9.36
N ALA A 22 5.73 -8.82 -9.96
CA ALA A 22 5.21 -9.95 -9.19
C ALA A 22 6.23 -10.48 -8.16
N LEU A 23 7.52 -10.54 -8.53
CA LEU A 23 8.58 -10.97 -7.61
C LEU A 23 8.75 -9.99 -6.44
N GLN A 24 8.77 -8.68 -6.72
CA GLN A 24 8.85 -7.64 -5.68
C GLN A 24 7.67 -7.71 -4.70
N ARG A 25 6.46 -8.00 -5.20
CA ARG A 25 5.28 -8.21 -4.34
C ARG A 25 5.42 -9.42 -3.43
N ILE A 26 5.93 -10.54 -3.95
CA ILE A 26 6.20 -11.74 -3.15
C ILE A 26 7.25 -11.46 -2.07
N GLU A 27 8.33 -10.74 -2.41
CA GLU A 27 9.37 -10.35 -1.47
C GLU A 27 8.82 -9.46 -0.34
N HIS A 28 7.99 -8.48 -0.67
CA HIS A 28 7.35 -7.61 0.31
C HIS A 28 6.42 -8.39 1.25
N LEU A 29 5.59 -9.30 0.73
CA LEU A 29 4.73 -10.16 1.55
C LEU A 29 5.54 -11.07 2.48
N ALA A 30 6.66 -11.62 2.01
CA ALA A 30 7.55 -12.42 2.85
C ALA A 30 8.18 -11.61 3.99
N LEU A 31 8.50 -10.33 3.73
CA LEU A 31 9.02 -9.41 4.74
C LEU A 31 7.94 -9.10 5.79
N MET A 32 6.72 -8.77 5.36
CA MET A 32 5.57 -8.54 6.27
C MET A 32 5.27 -9.75 7.14
N LYS A 33 5.26 -10.95 6.55
CA LYS A 33 5.05 -12.20 7.30
C LYS A 33 6.11 -12.40 8.38
N ARG A 34 7.39 -12.21 8.06
CA ARG A 34 8.49 -12.34 9.02
C ARG A 34 8.35 -11.32 10.17
N GLN A 35 7.96 -10.09 9.87
CA GLN A 35 7.76 -9.07 10.89
C GLN A 35 6.60 -9.42 11.83
N ALA A 36 5.48 -9.93 11.30
CA ALA A 36 4.36 -10.40 12.10
C ALA A 36 4.76 -11.56 13.01
N GLU A 37 5.45 -12.58 12.47
CA GLU A 37 5.96 -13.72 13.25
C GLU A 37 6.94 -13.27 14.35
N GLN A 38 7.80 -12.28 14.07
CA GLN A 38 8.69 -11.72 15.08
C GLN A 38 7.93 -11.00 16.20
N ALA A 39 6.92 -10.20 15.86
CA ALA A 39 6.09 -9.50 16.83
C ALA A 39 5.28 -10.48 17.71
N GLU A 40 4.89 -11.63 17.18
CA GLU A 40 4.24 -12.69 17.96
C GLU A 40 5.23 -13.45 18.87
N SER A 41 6.45 -13.70 18.38
CA SER A 41 7.46 -14.44 19.12
C SER A 41 8.12 -13.65 20.26
N ASP A 42 8.23 -12.34 20.09
CA ASP A 42 8.83 -11.44 21.06
C ASP A 42 7.68 -10.68 21.73
N SER A 43 7.16 -11.27 22.82
CA SER A 43 5.94 -10.84 23.52
C SER A 43 5.95 -9.39 24.02
N ASN A 44 7.07 -8.69 23.88
CA ASN A 44 7.27 -7.29 24.25
C ASN A 44 7.54 -6.36 23.05
N ARG A 45 7.70 -6.90 21.83
CA ARG A 45 8.06 -6.14 20.61
C ARG A 45 6.81 -5.64 19.90
N GLN A 46 6.47 -4.39 20.16
CA GLN A 46 5.42 -3.68 19.43
C GLN A 46 5.95 -3.16 18.10
N VAL A 47 5.11 -3.15 17.07
CA VAL A 47 5.40 -2.46 15.80
C VAL A 47 5.53 -0.97 16.11
N THR A 48 6.71 -0.40 15.84
CA THR A 48 6.95 1.03 16.09
C THR A 48 6.59 1.87 14.86
N VAL A 49 6.48 3.18 15.06
CA VAL A 49 6.31 4.12 13.94
C VAL A 49 7.51 4.05 12.99
N GLU A 50 8.74 3.82 13.51
CA GLU A 50 9.90 3.65 12.63
C GLU A 50 9.81 2.40 11.75
N ASP A 51 9.23 1.30 12.24
CA ASP A 51 9.03 0.07 11.45
C ASP A 51 8.06 0.31 10.29
N VAL A 52 7.00 1.10 10.52
CA VAL A 52 6.03 1.50 9.48
C VAL A 52 6.69 2.38 8.43
N ILE A 53 7.44 3.41 8.86
CA ILE A 53 8.13 4.32 7.93
C ILE A 53 9.15 3.56 7.08
N ARG A 54 9.91 2.65 7.70
CA ARG A 54 10.90 1.82 7.00
C ARG A 54 10.21 0.91 5.98
N THR A 55 9.07 0.33 6.32
CA THR A 55 8.26 -0.48 5.40
C THR A 55 7.83 0.34 4.19
N GLY A 56 7.26 1.53 4.41
CA GLY A 56 6.86 2.43 3.32
C GLY A 56 8.05 2.84 2.44
N ALA A 57 9.18 3.20 3.05
CA ALA A 57 10.41 3.55 2.32
C ALA A 57 10.94 2.38 1.47
N CYS A 58 10.85 1.14 1.96
CA CYS A 58 11.26 -0.04 1.23
C CYS A 58 10.39 -0.24 -0.03
N VAL A 59 9.07 -0.10 0.09
CA VAL A 59 8.13 -0.19 -1.04
C VAL A 59 8.39 0.89 -2.08
N VAL A 60 8.58 2.13 -1.63
CA VAL A 60 8.95 3.26 -2.51
C VAL A 60 10.29 3.00 -3.21
N ALA A 61 11.28 2.45 -2.50
CA ALA A 61 12.58 2.13 -3.08
C ALA A 61 12.50 1.04 -4.17
N MET A 62 11.71 -0.02 -3.94
CA MET A 62 11.45 -1.05 -4.94
C MET A 62 10.78 -0.49 -6.20
N SER A 63 9.92 0.51 -6.04
CA SER A 63 9.25 1.23 -7.12
C SER A 63 10.21 2.14 -7.91
N LEU A 64 10.99 2.96 -7.20
CA LEU A 64 11.97 3.88 -7.80
C LEU A 64 13.09 3.15 -8.53
N TRP A 65 13.48 1.96 -8.07
CA TRP A 65 14.57 1.15 -8.64
C TRP A 65 14.46 0.99 -10.15
N HIS A 66 13.25 0.89 -10.71
CA HIS A 66 13.04 0.68 -12.14
C HIS A 66 13.60 1.79 -13.03
N ASN A 67 13.61 3.03 -12.52
CA ASN A 67 14.07 4.23 -13.20
C ASN A 67 15.36 4.81 -12.59
N HIS A 68 15.89 4.16 -11.54
CA HIS A 68 17.00 4.69 -10.78
C HIS A 68 18.35 4.42 -11.47
N PRO A 69 19.30 5.39 -11.51
CA PRO A 69 20.63 5.17 -12.10
C PRO A 69 21.40 3.98 -11.50
N LYS A 70 21.14 3.65 -10.23
CA LYS A 70 21.78 2.51 -9.53
C LYS A 70 21.40 1.15 -10.12
N LYS A 71 20.30 1.03 -10.87
CA LYS A 71 19.87 -0.24 -11.50
C LYS A 71 20.93 -0.83 -12.43
N THR A 72 21.70 0.02 -13.10
CA THR A 72 22.77 -0.40 -14.03
C THR A 72 24.15 -0.46 -13.38
N GLN A 73 24.30 0.03 -12.15
CA GLN A 73 25.59 0.15 -11.46
C GLN A 73 25.83 -0.95 -10.42
N MET A 74 24.75 -1.58 -9.93
CA MET A 74 24.82 -2.59 -8.87
C MET A 74 24.69 -4.01 -9.44
N PRO A 75 25.41 -5.00 -8.86
CA PRO A 75 25.30 -6.39 -9.27
C PRO A 75 23.98 -7.05 -8.84
N SER A 76 23.34 -6.53 -7.77
CA SER A 76 22.11 -7.07 -7.20
C SER A 76 21.01 -6.03 -7.07
N MET A 77 19.79 -6.42 -7.45
CA MET A 77 18.57 -5.63 -7.22
C MET A 77 18.40 -5.30 -5.72
N ASN A 78 18.64 -6.27 -4.84
CA ASN A 78 18.40 -6.09 -3.41
C ASN A 78 19.34 -5.03 -2.80
N GLU A 79 20.61 -5.00 -3.23
CA GLU A 79 21.58 -3.99 -2.80
C GLU A 79 21.20 -2.60 -3.31
N ALA A 80 20.77 -2.50 -4.57
CA ALA A 80 20.31 -1.25 -5.14
C ALA A 80 19.08 -0.72 -4.38
N VAL A 81 18.09 -1.58 -4.12
CA VAL A 81 16.87 -1.24 -3.37
C VAL A 81 17.21 -0.77 -1.96
N LYS A 82 18.10 -1.45 -1.23
CA LYS A 82 18.52 -1.03 0.12
C LYS A 82 19.17 0.36 0.15
N GLN A 83 19.96 0.69 -0.87
CA GLN A 83 20.54 2.03 -0.95
C GLN A 83 19.51 3.10 -1.27
N ILE A 84 18.57 2.79 -2.17
CA ILE A 84 17.46 3.72 -2.49
C ILE A 84 16.55 3.89 -1.28
N GLU A 85 16.28 2.83 -0.52
CA GLU A 85 15.53 2.89 0.74
C GLU A 85 16.21 3.83 1.74
N GLN A 86 17.54 3.70 1.89
CA GLN A 86 18.30 4.57 2.78
C GLN A 86 18.31 6.03 2.31
N GLU A 87 18.34 6.26 1.00
CA GLU A 87 18.21 7.59 0.39
C GLU A 87 16.84 8.18 0.69
N VAL A 88 15.75 7.43 0.47
CA VAL A 88 14.38 7.85 0.78
C VAL A 88 14.24 8.18 2.27
N LEU A 89 14.72 7.32 3.18
CA LEU A 89 14.64 7.54 4.62
C LEU A 89 15.38 8.79 5.12
N THR A 90 16.41 9.24 4.39
CA THR A 90 17.24 10.39 4.82
C THR A 90 16.87 11.69 4.12
N THR A 91 16.21 11.61 2.96
CA THR A 91 15.94 12.79 2.11
C THR A 91 14.46 13.10 1.97
N TRP A 92 13.56 12.16 2.26
CA TRP A 92 12.12 12.36 2.10
C TRP A 92 11.43 12.63 3.44
N PRO A 93 10.48 13.58 3.49
CA PRO A 93 9.57 13.71 4.63
C PRO A 93 8.72 12.44 4.82
N THR A 94 8.35 12.15 6.07
CA THR A 94 7.52 10.98 6.40
C THR A 94 6.19 10.96 5.66
N GLU A 95 5.56 12.13 5.49
CA GLU A 95 4.30 12.28 4.76
C GLU A 95 4.46 11.95 3.27
N ALA A 96 5.61 12.32 2.67
CA ALA A 96 5.92 12.01 1.28
C ALA A 96 6.12 10.50 1.10
N ILE A 97 6.78 9.83 2.05
CA ILE A 97 6.95 8.37 2.05
C ILE A 97 5.58 7.68 2.10
N SER A 98 4.71 8.09 3.04
CA SER A 98 3.37 7.51 3.18
C SER A 98 2.51 7.71 1.92
N HIS A 99 2.55 8.91 1.31
CA HIS A 99 1.79 9.17 0.10
C HIS A 99 2.32 8.36 -1.10
N ALA A 100 3.64 8.31 -1.27
CA ALA A 100 4.26 7.52 -2.34
C ALA A 100 3.98 6.02 -2.17
N GLU A 101 4.04 5.49 -0.95
CA GLU A 101 3.66 4.11 -0.64
C GLU A 101 2.24 3.80 -1.13
N ASN A 102 1.27 4.65 -0.82
CA ASN A 102 -0.12 4.49 -1.28
C ASN A 102 -0.24 4.49 -2.81
N VAL A 103 0.50 5.36 -3.50
CA VAL A 103 0.56 5.38 -4.96
C VAL A 103 1.12 4.06 -5.48
N VAL A 104 2.21 3.55 -4.91
CA VAL A 104 2.82 2.29 -5.32
C VAL A 104 1.88 1.11 -5.10
N TYR A 105 1.19 1.03 -3.96
CA TYR A 105 0.22 -0.05 -3.72
C TYR A 105 -0.95 -0.01 -4.70
N ARG A 106 -1.49 1.18 -5.01
CA ARG A 106 -2.54 1.33 -6.01
C ARG A 106 -2.07 0.90 -7.40
N LEU A 107 -0.90 1.37 -7.84
CA LEU A 107 -0.32 0.96 -9.13
C LEU A 107 -0.15 -0.56 -9.20
N SER A 108 0.27 -1.18 -8.10
CA SER A 108 0.54 -2.61 -7.96
C SER A 108 -0.70 -3.49 -7.77
N GLY A 109 -1.89 -2.89 -7.63
CA GLY A 109 -3.13 -3.61 -7.30
C GLY A 109 -3.10 -4.28 -5.93
N MET A 110 -2.29 -3.77 -5.01
CA MET A 110 -2.17 -4.27 -3.63
C MET A 110 -3.08 -3.52 -2.65
N TYR A 111 -3.60 -2.37 -3.07
CA TYR A 111 -4.58 -1.59 -2.33
C TYR A 111 -5.65 -1.13 -3.32
N GLU A 112 -6.88 -1.58 -3.11
CA GLU A 112 -8.03 -1.01 -3.80
C GLU A 112 -8.56 0.16 -2.98
N PHE A 113 -8.81 1.29 -3.64
CA PHE A 113 -9.75 2.26 -3.10
C PHE A 113 -11.07 1.51 -2.95
N VAL A 114 -11.58 1.33 -1.74
CA VAL A 114 -13.00 1.03 -1.57
C VAL A 114 -13.72 2.29 -2.03
N VAL A 115 -13.96 2.40 -3.34
CA VAL A 115 -14.96 3.33 -3.85
C VAL A 115 -16.24 2.80 -3.23
N ASN A 116 -16.67 3.44 -2.16
CA ASN A 116 -18.00 3.27 -1.63
C ASN A 116 -18.92 3.79 -2.74
N ASN A 117 -19.28 2.93 -3.70
CA ASN A 117 -20.42 3.13 -4.59
C ASN A 117 -21.64 3.20 -3.68
N THR A 118 -21.82 4.34 -3.03
CA THR A 118 -23.09 4.71 -2.42
C THR A 118 -24.05 4.73 -3.60
N PRO A 119 -25.04 3.83 -3.68
CA PRO A 119 -26.05 3.99 -4.70
C PRO A 119 -26.70 5.34 -4.41
N GLU A 120 -26.52 6.26 -5.35
CA GLU A 120 -27.26 7.51 -5.45
C GLU A 120 -28.73 7.12 -5.35
N GLN A 121 -29.32 7.28 -4.16
CA GLN A 121 -30.76 7.10 -3.95
C GLN A 121 -31.43 8.20 -4.78
N THR A 122 -31.80 7.81 -5.99
CA THR A 122 -32.68 8.58 -6.84
C THR A 122 -34.04 8.59 -6.16
N GLU A 123 -34.46 9.80 -5.83
CA GLU A 123 -35.76 10.14 -5.28
C GLU A 123 -36.85 9.77 -6.29
N ASP A 124 -37.84 8.95 -5.92
CA ASP A 124 -39.17 9.02 -6.55
C ASP A 124 -40.27 8.56 -5.59
N ALA A 125 -41.38 9.27 -5.62
CA ALA A 125 -42.35 9.38 -4.56
C ALA A 125 -43.59 8.46 -4.74
N GLY A 126 -43.94 7.77 -3.64
CA GLY A 126 -45.34 7.47 -3.22
C GLY A 126 -45.92 6.08 -3.54
N PRO A 127 -47.06 5.67 -2.94
CA PRO A 127 -47.71 6.07 -1.68
C PRO A 127 -47.90 4.89 -0.68
N ALA A 128 -48.48 5.19 0.49
CA ALA A 128 -48.49 4.43 1.74
C ALA A 128 -49.41 3.19 1.87
N GLU A 129 -48.94 2.25 2.73
CA GLU A 129 -49.65 1.32 3.65
C GLU A 129 -50.49 0.12 3.11
N PRO A 130 -50.77 -0.95 3.93
CA PRO A 130 -50.53 -1.14 5.37
C PRO A 130 -49.85 -2.47 5.81
N VAL A 131 -49.46 -2.44 7.09
CA VAL A 131 -49.05 -3.54 8.01
C VAL A 131 -49.89 -4.83 7.92
N SER A 132 -49.22 -6.00 7.97
CA SER A 132 -49.85 -7.26 8.38
C SER A 132 -48.96 -7.99 9.39
N ALA A 133 -49.41 -7.97 10.65
CA ALA A 133 -48.80 -8.65 11.78
C ALA A 133 -48.95 -10.18 11.66
N GLY A 134 -47.86 -10.92 11.90
CA GLY A 134 -47.87 -12.36 12.09
C GLY A 134 -46.80 -12.76 13.10
N LYS A 135 -47.24 -13.10 14.32
CA LYS A 135 -46.43 -13.50 15.47
C LYS A 135 -46.26 -15.03 15.53
N CYS A 136 -45.31 -15.45 16.37
CA CYS A 136 -45.10 -16.79 16.98
C CYS A 136 -44.32 -17.80 16.12
N SER A 137 -43.15 -18.32 16.51
CA SER A 137 -42.68 -19.01 17.73
C SER A 137 -42.63 -20.54 17.53
N THR A 138 -41.44 -21.07 17.84
CA THR A 138 -41.18 -22.36 18.54
C THR A 138 -40.39 -23.40 17.76
N VAL A 139 -39.29 -23.75 18.43
CA VAL A 139 -38.30 -24.81 18.21
C VAL A 139 -38.91 -26.21 18.29
N SER A 140 -38.34 -27.15 17.53
CA SER A 140 -38.19 -28.56 17.92
C SER A 140 -36.91 -29.09 17.30
#